data_AF-A0A226CYE0-F1
#
_entry.id   AF-A0A226CYE0-F1
#
_cell.length_a   1.000
_cell.length_b   1.000
_cell.length_c   1.000
_cell.angle_alpha   90.00
_cell.angle_beta   90.00
_cell.angle_gamma   90.00
#
_symmetry.space_group_name_H-M   'P 1'
#
loop_
_entity.id
_entity.type
_entity.pdbx_description
1 polymer ?
#
loop_
_entity_poly.entity_id
_entity_poly.type
_entity_poly.pdbx_seq_one_letter_code
_entity_poly.pdbx_strand_id
1 'polypeptide(L)'
;MRNSITFFGIFGLVFTSVSCVSYDEDVSLSASQASAFQQFKAHVIPKLKRDFEKEDLYLLQFLRAKKFDVDEAERFILRESKWRTEQGFDGIHNEDWSDMECCYPVFLEGVDREGKPLLIFDIGEWDIRAAVVAGKADRMAKWMSKNYDLARMRTRELGKEGKNVTRFSLIYDMKGFSATSISAASLPFYATAATALDQHFPNMFDKLFQLNSPPIFETVVQVMRPLMSYGTQSKSMEIGGRSGHPKLGSGSTPHKSPSDTVATKRTSIIKNYFTYLV
;
A
#
# COMPACT_ATOMS: atom_id res chain seq x y z
N MET A 1 -49.64 -41.39 7.24
CA MET A 1 -48.18 -41.54 7.06
C MET A 1 -47.75 -40.56 5.98
N ARG A 2 -46.77 -39.72 6.29
CA ARG A 2 -46.49 -38.43 5.63
C ARG A 2 -45.43 -38.61 4.54
N ASN A 3 -45.75 -38.13 3.34
CA ASN A 3 -44.91 -38.13 2.14
C ASN A 3 -43.53 -37.50 2.41
N SER A 4 -42.46 -38.12 1.89
CA SER A 4 -41.16 -37.49 1.75
C SER A 4 -40.72 -37.60 0.29
N ILE A 5 -40.75 -36.46 -0.41
CA ILE A 5 -40.22 -36.28 -1.76
C ILE A 5 -38.80 -35.74 -1.59
N THR A 6 -37.80 -36.51 -1.99
CA THR A 6 -36.39 -36.12 -1.95
C THR A 6 -36.09 -35.21 -3.14
N PHE A 7 -35.87 -33.92 -2.88
CA PHE A 7 -35.41 -32.94 -3.87
C PHE A 7 -33.89 -33.10 -4.06
N PHE A 8 -33.44 -33.59 -5.21
CA PHE A 8 -32.04 -33.50 -5.62
C PHE A 8 -31.79 -32.08 -6.16
N GLY A 9 -31.23 -31.22 -5.30
CA GLY A 9 -30.74 -29.90 -5.71
C GLY A 9 -29.44 -30.06 -6.49
N ILE A 10 -29.48 -29.73 -7.77
CA ILE A 10 -28.30 -29.56 -8.63
C ILE A 10 -27.48 -28.39 -8.06
N PHE A 11 -26.32 -28.70 -7.48
CA PHE A 11 -25.35 -27.69 -7.06
C PHE A 11 -24.67 -27.15 -8.32
N GLY A 12 -25.25 -26.10 -8.90
CA GLY A 12 -24.60 -25.33 -9.96
C GLY A 12 -23.32 -24.71 -9.41
N LEU A 13 -22.18 -25.15 -9.91
CA LEU A 13 -20.89 -24.50 -9.74
C LEU A 13 -20.96 -23.14 -10.46
N VAL A 14 -21.45 -22.11 -9.75
CA VAL A 14 -21.26 -20.73 -10.17
C VAL A 14 -19.79 -20.42 -9.93
N PHE A 15 -18.98 -20.54 -10.98
CA PHE A 15 -17.72 -19.80 -11.03
C PHE A 15 -18.10 -18.32 -11.08
N THR A 16 -18.28 -17.68 -9.93
CA THR A 16 -18.26 -16.22 -9.89
C THR A 16 -16.82 -15.84 -10.21
N SER A 17 -16.59 -15.42 -11.45
CA SER A 17 -15.41 -14.61 -11.76
C SER A 17 -15.43 -13.45 -10.77
N VAL A 18 -14.51 -13.46 -9.81
CA VAL A 18 -14.33 -12.36 -8.87
C VAL A 18 -13.90 -11.17 -9.72
N SER A 19 -14.85 -10.27 -10.01
CA SER A 19 -14.54 -8.97 -10.59
C SER A 19 -13.74 -8.20 -9.55
N CYS A 20 -12.48 -7.94 -9.85
CA CYS A 20 -11.63 -7.09 -9.04
C CYS A 20 -12.22 -5.68 -9.08
N VAL A 21 -12.87 -5.25 -8.00
CA VAL A 21 -13.71 -4.03 -7.99
C VAL A 21 -12.90 -2.80 -8.43
N SER A 22 -11.62 -2.76 -8.05
CA SER A 22 -10.72 -1.68 -8.46
C SER A 22 -10.23 -1.77 -9.90
N TYR A 23 -10.09 -2.97 -10.48
CA TYR A 23 -9.62 -3.13 -11.85
C TYR A 23 -10.63 -2.55 -12.85
N ASP A 24 -11.89 -3.00 -12.76
CA ASP A 24 -12.94 -2.52 -13.65
C ASP A 24 -13.16 -1.01 -13.48
N GLU A 25 -13.13 -0.51 -12.23
CA GLU A 25 -13.16 0.92 -11.93
C GLU A 25 -12.01 1.67 -12.60
N ASP A 26 -10.78 1.12 -12.58
CA ASP A 26 -9.59 1.78 -13.11
C ASP A 26 -9.52 1.79 -14.64
N VAL A 27 -9.99 0.73 -15.29
CA VAL A 27 -9.89 0.58 -16.76
C VAL A 27 -11.12 1.06 -17.53
N SER A 28 -12.28 1.16 -16.89
CA SER A 28 -13.51 1.60 -17.56
C SER A 28 -13.60 3.13 -17.67
N LEU A 29 -13.97 3.63 -18.85
CA LEU A 29 -14.11 5.06 -19.14
C LEU A 29 -15.45 5.35 -19.80
N SER A 30 -16.12 6.42 -19.36
CA SER A 30 -17.20 7.03 -20.13
C SER A 30 -16.66 7.73 -21.39
N ALA A 31 -17.53 8.09 -22.33
CA ALA A 31 -17.12 8.84 -23.53
C ALA A 31 -16.43 10.17 -23.20
N SER A 32 -16.90 10.91 -22.19
CA SER A 32 -16.28 12.16 -21.76
C SER A 32 -14.91 11.91 -21.12
N GLN A 33 -14.78 10.87 -20.31
CA GLN A 33 -13.51 10.46 -19.69
C GLN A 33 -12.50 10.00 -20.75
N ALA A 34 -12.93 9.26 -21.77
CA ALA A 34 -12.08 8.85 -22.88
C ALA A 34 -11.57 10.06 -23.69
N SER A 35 -12.43 11.06 -23.93
CA SER A 35 -12.02 12.32 -24.58
C SER A 35 -10.98 13.08 -23.77
N ALA A 36 -11.23 13.27 -22.46
CA ALA A 36 -10.28 13.90 -21.55
C ALA A 36 -8.95 13.13 -21.48
N PHE A 37 -9.00 11.81 -21.54
CA PHE A 37 -7.81 10.97 -21.55
C PHE A 37 -6.96 11.15 -22.80
N GLN A 38 -7.57 11.24 -24.00
CA GLN A 38 -6.81 11.51 -25.23
C GLN A 38 -6.16 12.89 -25.21
N GLN A 39 -6.88 13.92 -24.74
CA GLN A 39 -6.33 15.26 -24.58
C GLN A 39 -5.13 15.26 -23.63
N PHE A 40 -5.28 14.62 -22.47
CA PHE A 40 -4.21 14.48 -21.48
C PHE A 40 -2.97 13.77 -22.06
N LYS A 41 -3.16 12.65 -22.76
CA LYS A 41 -2.06 11.92 -23.43
C LYS A 41 -1.29 12.85 -24.38
N ALA A 42 -1.99 13.63 -25.20
CA ALA A 42 -1.35 14.56 -26.13
C ALA A 42 -0.53 15.64 -25.43
N HIS A 43 -0.98 16.12 -24.26
CA HIS A 43 -0.28 17.16 -23.50
C HIS A 43 0.99 16.63 -22.81
N VAL A 44 0.94 15.43 -22.23
CA VAL A 44 1.98 14.97 -21.30
C VAL A 44 2.99 14.02 -21.93
N ILE A 45 2.61 13.14 -22.86
CA ILE A 45 3.53 12.15 -23.44
C ILE A 45 4.81 12.78 -24.01
N PRO A 46 4.77 13.92 -24.72
CA PRO A 46 5.99 14.58 -25.23
C PRO A 46 6.92 15.13 -24.13
N LYS A 47 6.42 15.30 -22.91
CA LYS A 47 7.13 15.92 -21.77
C LYS A 47 7.65 14.88 -20.77
N LEU A 48 7.15 13.65 -20.81
CA LEU A 48 7.54 12.57 -19.91
C LEU A 48 8.83 11.88 -20.37
N LYS A 49 9.71 11.58 -19.42
CA LYS A 49 11.05 11.08 -19.70
C LYS A 49 11.07 9.56 -19.84
N ARG A 50 10.29 8.85 -19.02
CA ARG A 50 10.39 7.40 -18.85
C ARG A 50 9.25 6.72 -19.61
N ASP A 51 9.53 5.57 -20.22
CA ASP A 51 8.52 4.91 -21.05
C ASP A 51 7.35 4.37 -20.24
N PHE A 52 7.58 3.92 -19.00
CA PHE A 52 6.49 3.48 -18.14
C PHE A 52 5.54 4.62 -17.75
N GLU A 53 6.01 5.88 -17.72
CA GLU A 53 5.18 7.05 -17.40
C GLU A 53 4.16 7.30 -18.53
N LYS A 54 4.42 6.80 -19.74
CA LYS A 54 3.59 6.95 -20.94
C LYS A 54 2.56 5.83 -21.11
N GLU A 55 2.58 4.81 -20.26
CA GLU A 55 1.62 3.70 -20.31
C GLU A 55 0.22 4.17 -19.89
N ASP A 56 -0.82 3.65 -20.56
CA ASP A 56 -2.19 4.14 -20.36
C ASP A 56 -2.67 4.04 -18.91
N LEU A 57 -2.40 2.92 -18.24
CA LEU A 57 -2.74 2.75 -16.83
C LEU A 57 -1.99 3.73 -15.92
N TYR A 58 -0.74 4.04 -16.23
CA TYR A 58 0.03 5.04 -15.49
C TYR A 58 -0.66 6.40 -15.57
N LEU A 59 -0.98 6.83 -16.79
CA LEU A 59 -1.61 8.12 -17.05
C LEU A 59 -3.02 8.23 -16.43
N LEU A 60 -3.81 7.15 -16.50
CA LEU A 60 -5.14 7.09 -15.92
C LEU A 60 -5.14 7.26 -14.39
N GLN A 61 -4.13 6.76 -13.68
CA GLN A 61 -4.01 6.96 -12.23
C GLN A 61 -4.01 8.43 -11.84
N PHE A 62 -3.27 9.27 -12.59
CA PHE A 62 -3.17 10.71 -12.35
C PHE A 62 -4.46 11.45 -12.72
N LEU A 63 -5.06 11.13 -13.87
CA LEU A 63 -6.35 11.71 -14.26
C LEU A 63 -7.44 11.40 -13.25
N ARG A 64 -7.56 10.13 -12.82
CA ARG A 64 -8.56 9.73 -11.81
C ARG A 64 -8.34 10.45 -10.48
N ALA A 65 -7.08 10.59 -10.05
CA ALA A 65 -6.74 11.32 -8.83
C ALA A 65 -7.16 12.80 -8.88
N LYS A 66 -7.26 13.38 -10.09
CA LYS A 66 -7.73 14.74 -10.33
C LYS A 66 -9.13 14.80 -10.96
N LYS A 67 -9.91 13.71 -10.83
CA LYS A 67 -11.31 13.64 -11.30
C LYS A 67 -11.47 14.04 -12.77
N PHE A 68 -10.51 13.65 -13.60
CA PHE A 68 -10.44 13.96 -15.04
C PHE A 68 -10.29 15.45 -15.39
N ASP A 69 -9.84 16.29 -14.45
CA ASP A 69 -9.31 17.61 -14.75
C ASP A 69 -7.93 17.47 -15.42
N VAL A 70 -7.87 17.79 -16.71
CA VAL A 70 -6.67 17.59 -17.54
C VAL A 70 -5.51 18.47 -17.09
N ASP A 71 -5.77 19.73 -16.76
CA ASP A 71 -4.73 20.71 -16.40
C ASP A 71 -4.14 20.41 -15.02
N GLU A 72 -4.97 20.05 -14.05
CA GLU A 72 -4.52 19.62 -12.72
C GLU A 72 -3.75 18.29 -12.81
N ALA A 73 -4.23 17.33 -13.61
CA ALA A 73 -3.53 16.06 -13.81
C ALA A 73 -2.17 16.27 -14.48
N GLU A 74 -2.07 17.19 -15.45
CA GLU A 74 -0.81 17.53 -16.12
C GLU A 74 0.18 18.15 -15.14
N ARG A 75 -0.24 19.16 -14.37
CA ARG A 75 0.60 19.74 -13.31
C ARG A 75 1.05 18.69 -12.30
N PHE A 76 0.20 17.70 -12.02
CA PHE A 76 0.48 16.66 -11.05
C PHE A 76 1.53 15.66 -11.56
N ILE A 77 1.33 15.07 -12.74
CA ILE A 77 2.26 14.08 -13.28
C ILE A 77 3.64 14.66 -13.60
N LEU A 78 3.70 15.91 -14.09
CA LEU A 78 4.98 16.56 -14.38
C LEU A 78 5.77 16.85 -13.10
N ARG A 79 5.09 17.21 -12.01
CA ARG A 79 5.71 17.39 -10.69
C ARG A 79 6.24 16.07 -10.14
N GLU A 80 5.47 14.99 -10.26
CA GLU A 80 5.89 13.66 -9.83
C GLU A 80 7.09 13.16 -10.65
N SER A 81 7.07 13.29 -11.98
CA SER A 81 8.19 12.92 -12.85
C SER A 81 9.48 13.72 -12.56
N LYS A 82 9.33 15.01 -12.23
CA LYS A 82 10.44 15.86 -11.76
C LYS A 82 10.98 15.34 -10.42
N TRP A 83 10.11 15.12 -9.43
CA TRP A 83 10.49 14.59 -8.12
C TRP A 83 11.21 13.25 -8.23
N ARG A 84 10.74 12.32 -9.08
CA ARG A 84 11.43 11.04 -9.33
C ARG A 84 12.87 11.25 -9.78
N THR A 85 13.08 12.22 -10.66
CA THR A 85 14.44 12.56 -11.14
C THR A 85 15.29 13.13 -9.99
N GLU A 86 14.76 14.08 -9.23
CA GLU A 86 15.46 14.74 -8.12
C GLU A 86 15.82 13.77 -6.99
N GLN A 87 14.97 12.77 -6.74
CA GLN A 87 15.19 11.75 -5.71
C GLN A 87 16.00 10.54 -6.20
N GLY A 88 16.36 10.48 -7.48
CA GLY A 88 17.15 9.38 -8.04
C GLY A 88 16.36 8.08 -8.23
N PHE A 89 15.06 8.14 -8.50
CA PHE A 89 14.19 6.96 -8.67
C PHE A 89 14.55 6.06 -9.86
N ASP A 90 15.39 6.53 -10.78
CA ASP A 90 15.89 5.72 -11.89
C ASP A 90 16.88 4.63 -11.43
N GLY A 91 17.60 4.88 -10.33
CA GLY A 91 18.57 3.94 -9.75
C GLY A 91 18.17 3.42 -8.36
N ILE A 92 17.01 3.83 -7.83
CA ILE A 92 16.63 3.62 -6.42
C ILE A 92 16.69 2.16 -5.97
N HIS A 93 16.29 1.23 -6.83
CA HIS A 93 16.28 -0.20 -6.50
C HIS A 93 17.67 -0.85 -6.55
N ASN A 94 18.68 -0.14 -7.05
CA ASN A 94 20.07 -0.58 -7.15
C ASN A 94 20.99 0.12 -6.13
N GLU A 95 20.48 1.09 -5.35
CA GLU A 95 21.22 1.70 -4.24
C GLU A 95 21.49 0.65 -3.15
N ASP A 96 22.55 0.83 -2.36
CA ASP A 96 22.78 0.02 -1.15
C ASP A 96 21.74 0.40 -0.09
N TRP A 97 20.95 -0.57 0.38
CA TRP A 97 19.91 -0.42 1.42
C TRP A 97 20.18 -1.25 2.66
N SER A 98 21.39 -1.80 2.82
CA SER A 98 21.74 -2.68 3.95
C SER A 98 21.50 -2.03 5.31
N ASP A 99 21.69 -0.71 5.42
CA ASP A 99 21.44 0.09 6.61
C ASP A 99 19.95 0.21 6.98
N MET A 100 19.05 -0.02 6.01
CA MET A 100 17.61 0.04 6.20
C MET A 100 17.00 -1.36 6.32
N GLU A 101 17.42 -2.32 5.49
CA GLU A 101 16.86 -3.68 5.43
C GLU A 101 16.99 -4.44 6.76
N CYS A 102 18.09 -4.23 7.50
CA CYS A 102 18.32 -4.87 8.79
C CYS A 102 17.27 -4.53 9.84
N CYS A 103 16.74 -3.31 9.76
CA CYS A 103 16.24 -2.58 10.91
C CYS A 103 14.85 -1.99 10.67
N TYR A 104 14.46 -1.86 9.41
CA TYR A 104 13.15 -1.36 8.97
C TYR A 104 12.53 -2.36 7.99
N PRO A 105 12.14 -3.56 8.47
CA PRO A 105 11.65 -4.64 7.62
C PRO A 105 10.43 -4.24 6.79
N VAL A 106 10.51 -4.54 5.49
CA VAL A 106 9.44 -4.40 4.49
C VAL A 106 9.42 -5.65 3.62
N PHE A 107 8.22 -6.14 3.30
CA PHE A 107 8.04 -7.35 2.50
C PHE A 107 7.04 -7.09 1.38
N LEU A 108 7.36 -7.50 0.15
CA LEU A 108 6.42 -7.59 -0.95
C LEU A 108 6.16 -9.07 -1.22
N GLU A 109 5.19 -9.65 -0.54
CA GLU A 109 5.01 -11.10 -0.48
C GLU A 109 3.53 -11.48 -0.35
N GLY A 110 3.08 -12.43 -1.17
CA GLY A 110 1.69 -12.85 -1.22
C GLY A 110 0.79 -11.92 -2.04
N VAL A 111 -0.47 -12.32 -2.16
CA VAL A 111 -1.53 -11.57 -2.83
C VAL A 111 -2.79 -11.57 -1.98
N ASP A 112 -3.63 -10.55 -2.08
CA ASP A 112 -4.94 -10.56 -1.44
C ASP A 112 -5.96 -11.44 -2.18
N ARG A 113 -7.22 -11.45 -1.71
CA ARG A 113 -8.30 -12.27 -2.28
C ARG A 113 -8.65 -11.90 -3.72
N GLU A 114 -8.27 -10.70 -4.18
CA GLU A 114 -8.49 -10.22 -5.55
C GLU A 114 -7.21 -10.37 -6.40
N GLY A 115 -6.15 -10.97 -5.86
CA GLY A 115 -4.88 -11.21 -6.55
C GLY A 115 -3.93 -10.02 -6.53
N LYS A 116 -4.22 -8.95 -5.79
CA LYS A 116 -3.35 -7.76 -5.71
C LYS A 116 -2.14 -8.07 -4.83
N PRO A 117 -0.92 -7.65 -5.21
CA PRO A 117 0.27 -7.81 -4.37
C PRO A 117 0.08 -7.21 -2.97
N LEU A 118 0.62 -7.89 -1.95
CA LEU A 118 0.66 -7.37 -0.58
C LEU A 118 2.02 -6.71 -0.30
N LEU A 119 2.01 -5.41 -0.04
CA LEU A 119 3.16 -4.68 0.49
C LEU A 119 3.00 -4.48 2.00
N ILE A 120 3.91 -5.09 2.76
CA ILE A 120 3.83 -5.23 4.21
C ILE A 120 4.99 -4.45 4.86
N PHE A 121 4.64 -3.46 5.67
CA PHE A 121 5.59 -2.78 6.55
C PHE A 121 5.40 -3.30 7.97
N ASP A 122 6.47 -3.83 8.55
CA ASP A 122 6.49 -4.30 9.94
C ASP A 122 6.91 -3.15 10.85
N ILE A 123 6.06 -2.12 10.89
CA ILE A 123 6.26 -0.83 11.56
C ILE A 123 6.52 -1.00 13.06
N GLY A 124 6.00 -2.07 13.67
CA GLY A 124 6.24 -2.39 15.08
C GLY A 124 7.71 -2.62 15.44
N GLU A 125 8.54 -3.03 14.49
CA GLU A 125 10.00 -3.22 14.68
C GLU A 125 10.80 -1.93 14.42
N TRP A 126 10.17 -0.89 13.87
CA TRP A 126 10.88 0.30 13.45
C TRP A 126 11.12 1.24 14.64
N ASP A 127 12.38 1.43 15.02
CA ASP A 127 12.76 2.52 15.93
C ASP A 127 12.84 3.85 15.17
N ILE A 128 11.65 4.39 14.87
CA ILE A 128 11.48 5.65 14.12
C ILE A 128 12.16 6.81 14.85
N ARG A 129 12.04 6.88 16.18
CA ARG A 129 12.64 7.97 16.96
C ARG A 129 14.16 7.90 16.90
N ALA A 130 14.77 6.73 17.09
CA ALA A 130 16.22 6.60 17.00
C ALA A 130 16.72 6.94 15.59
N ALA A 131 16.02 6.51 14.54
CA ALA A 131 16.35 6.87 13.15
C ALA A 131 16.38 8.39 12.96
N VAL A 132 15.34 9.07 13.43
CA VAL A 132 15.19 10.52 13.31
C VAL A 132 16.28 11.24 14.10
N VAL A 133 16.55 10.83 15.35
CA VAL A 133 17.61 11.42 16.18
C VAL A 133 19.00 11.21 15.58
N ALA A 134 19.21 10.08 14.89
CA ALA A 134 20.45 9.79 14.16
C ALA A 134 20.54 10.49 12.79
N GLY A 135 19.59 11.37 12.44
CA GLY A 135 19.59 12.08 11.17
C GLY A 135 19.19 11.23 9.95
N LYS A 136 18.57 10.06 10.16
CA LYS A 136 18.18 9.11 9.10
C LYS A 136 16.72 9.26 8.65
N ALA A 137 16.03 10.33 9.05
CA ALA A 137 14.61 10.53 8.73
C ALA A 137 14.34 10.51 7.22
N ASP A 138 15.10 11.29 6.44
CA ASP A 138 14.96 11.36 4.98
C ASP A 138 15.31 10.03 4.32
N ARG A 139 16.34 9.34 4.82
CA ARG A 139 16.77 8.02 4.36
C ARG A 139 15.67 6.98 4.56
N MET A 140 15.01 6.99 5.72
CA MET A 140 13.89 6.12 6.06
C MET A 140 12.63 6.46 5.23
N ALA A 141 12.33 7.74 4.99
CA ALA A 141 11.24 8.15 4.11
C ALA A 141 11.48 7.73 2.65
N LYS A 142 12.74 7.81 2.19
CA LYS A 142 13.17 7.33 0.87
C LYS A 142 13.06 5.81 0.79
N TRP A 143 13.40 5.07 1.85
CA TRP A 143 13.20 3.62 1.97
C TRP A 143 11.73 3.22 1.84
N MET A 144 10.81 3.94 2.50
CA MET A 144 9.37 3.71 2.34
C MET A 144 8.92 3.94 0.89
N SER A 145 9.32 5.07 0.31
CA SER A 145 8.94 5.44 -1.06
C SER A 145 9.49 4.47 -2.11
N LYS A 146 10.72 3.97 -1.92
CA LYS A 146 11.31 2.89 -2.72
C LYS A 146 10.43 1.65 -2.71
N ASN A 147 9.92 1.25 -1.55
CA ASN A 147 9.10 0.04 -1.44
C ASN A 147 7.69 0.23 -2.02
N TYR A 148 7.10 1.42 -1.96
CA TYR A 148 5.88 1.72 -2.72
C TYR A 148 6.10 1.58 -4.23
N ASP A 149 7.24 2.09 -4.72
CA ASP A 149 7.61 1.97 -6.14
C ASP A 149 7.84 0.50 -6.54
N LEU A 150 8.44 -0.31 -5.66
CA LEU A 150 8.62 -1.75 -5.87
C LEU A 150 7.27 -2.47 -6.02
N ALA A 151 6.30 -2.18 -5.14
CA ALA A 151 4.96 -2.75 -5.25
C ALA A 151 4.25 -2.29 -6.54
N ARG A 152 4.42 -1.04 -6.93
CA ARG A 152 3.91 -0.52 -8.22
C ARG A 152 4.50 -1.27 -9.41
N MET A 153 5.81 -1.50 -9.42
CA MET A 153 6.48 -2.29 -10.46
C MET A 153 5.89 -3.69 -10.54
N ARG A 154 5.72 -4.37 -9.39
CA ARG A 154 5.14 -5.71 -9.36
C ARG A 154 3.70 -5.75 -9.86
N THR A 155 2.88 -4.77 -9.50
CA THR A 155 1.51 -4.65 -10.03
C THR A 155 1.50 -4.51 -11.55
N ARG A 156 2.40 -3.71 -12.12
CA ARG A 156 2.54 -3.57 -13.58
C ARG A 156 3.01 -4.85 -14.26
N GLU A 157 3.93 -5.59 -13.66
CA GLU A 157 4.37 -6.90 -14.16
C GLU A 157 3.22 -7.90 -14.21
N LEU A 158 2.45 -8.01 -13.12
CA LEU A 158 1.27 -8.88 -13.08
C LEU A 158 0.24 -8.51 -14.16
N GLY A 159 0.04 -7.21 -14.41
CA GLY A 159 -0.79 -6.74 -15.52
C GLY A 159 -0.29 -7.24 -16.89
N LYS A 160 1.02 -7.21 -17.13
CA LYS A 160 1.65 -7.75 -18.36
C LYS A 160 1.55 -9.28 -18.44
N GLU A 161 1.49 -9.97 -17.31
CA GLU A 161 1.21 -11.40 -17.20
C GLU A 161 -0.29 -11.74 -17.39
N GLY A 162 -1.13 -10.75 -17.72
CA GLY A 162 -2.56 -10.94 -17.97
C GLY A 162 -3.43 -11.02 -16.71
N LYS A 163 -2.90 -10.61 -15.55
CA LYS A 163 -3.71 -10.48 -14.33
C LYS A 163 -4.49 -9.17 -14.33
N ASN A 164 -5.75 -9.22 -13.92
CA ASN A 164 -6.60 -8.05 -13.79
C ASN A 164 -6.30 -7.30 -12.49
N VAL A 165 -5.10 -6.75 -12.37
CA VAL A 165 -4.65 -5.99 -11.19
C VAL A 165 -4.04 -4.64 -11.61
N THR A 166 -4.54 -3.57 -11.01
CA THR A 166 -4.08 -2.18 -11.26
C THR A 166 -3.49 -1.52 -10.01
N ARG A 167 -3.72 -2.13 -8.83
CA ARG A 167 -3.33 -1.61 -7.51
C ARG A 167 -2.74 -2.71 -6.64
N PHE A 168 -1.96 -2.34 -5.63
CA PHE A 168 -1.52 -3.24 -4.56
C PHE A 168 -2.30 -2.97 -3.24
N SER A 169 -2.17 -3.87 -2.27
CA SER A 169 -2.72 -3.72 -0.92
C SER A 169 -1.60 -3.44 0.08
N LEU A 170 -1.80 -2.48 0.98
CA LEU A 170 -0.84 -2.07 2.01
C LEU A 170 -1.20 -2.69 3.36
N ILE A 171 -0.21 -3.24 4.06
CA ILE A 171 -0.35 -3.73 5.43
C ILE A 171 0.70 -3.06 6.30
N TYR A 172 0.26 -2.37 7.34
CA TYR A 172 1.11 -1.89 8.43
C TYR A 172 0.88 -2.79 9.64
N ASP A 173 1.84 -3.67 9.94
CA ASP A 173 1.84 -4.40 11.21
C ASP A 173 2.50 -3.55 12.28
N MET A 174 1.73 -3.18 13.29
CA MET A 174 2.14 -2.30 14.37
C MET A 174 2.43 -3.07 15.67
N LYS A 175 2.50 -4.41 15.61
CA LYS A 175 2.82 -5.22 16.78
C LYS A 175 4.20 -4.86 17.33
N GLY A 176 4.24 -4.32 18.53
CA GLY A 176 5.49 -3.86 19.17
C GLY A 176 5.74 -2.35 19.04
N PHE A 177 4.88 -1.63 18.31
CA PHE A 177 4.99 -0.18 18.18
C PHE A 177 4.95 0.51 19.55
N SER A 178 6.00 1.26 19.86
CA SER A 178 6.17 1.93 21.14
C SER A 178 5.70 3.38 21.10
N ALA A 179 5.07 3.84 22.17
CA ALA A 179 4.75 5.26 22.36
C ALA A 179 6.01 6.15 22.32
N THR A 180 7.19 5.62 22.65
CA THR A 180 8.46 6.36 22.54
C THR A 180 8.85 6.69 21.11
N SER A 181 8.28 6.00 20.11
CA SER A 181 8.44 6.32 18.69
C SER A 181 7.68 7.59 18.29
N ILE A 182 6.85 8.15 19.18
CA ILE A 182 6.11 9.39 18.99
C ILE A 182 6.77 10.49 19.82
N SER A 183 7.35 11.48 19.15
CA SER A 183 8.00 12.64 19.75
C SER A 183 7.90 13.86 18.82
N ALA A 184 8.14 15.06 19.34
CA ALA A 184 8.21 16.26 18.51
C ALA A 184 9.23 16.13 17.36
N ALA A 185 10.35 15.46 17.62
CA ALA A 185 11.38 15.21 16.60
C ALA A 185 10.89 14.32 15.46
N SER A 186 10.05 13.31 15.76
CA SER A 186 9.55 12.34 14.76
C SER A 186 8.29 12.79 14.03
N LEU A 187 7.58 13.84 14.50
CA LEU A 187 6.36 14.35 13.84
C LEU A 187 6.57 14.73 12.37
N PRO A 188 7.66 15.41 11.97
CA PRO A 188 7.94 15.69 10.56
C PRO A 188 8.03 14.42 9.71
N PHE A 189 8.63 13.34 10.21
CA PHE A 189 8.68 12.06 9.49
C PHE A 189 7.28 11.49 9.26
N TYR A 190 6.42 11.48 10.27
CA TYR A 190 5.03 11.01 10.13
C TYR A 190 4.24 11.87 9.14
N ALA A 191 4.48 13.18 9.10
CA ALA A 191 3.88 14.07 8.11
C ALA A 191 4.34 13.70 6.68
N THR A 192 5.64 13.52 6.47
CA THR A 192 6.19 13.07 5.18
C THR A 192 5.60 11.72 4.77
N ALA A 193 5.54 10.75 5.68
CA ALA A 193 4.96 9.43 5.40
C ALA A 193 3.46 9.53 5.06
N ALA A 194 2.70 10.37 5.76
CA ALA A 194 1.27 10.58 5.52
C ALA A 194 1.00 11.22 4.15
N THR A 195 1.86 12.13 3.68
CA THR A 195 1.65 12.81 2.39
C THR A 195 2.26 12.09 1.20
N ALA A 196 3.22 11.17 1.40
CA ALA A 196 3.96 10.53 0.32
C ALA A 196 3.03 9.83 -0.70
N LEU A 197 2.05 9.07 -0.20
CA LEU A 197 1.10 8.33 -1.05
C LEU A 197 0.27 9.28 -1.94
N ASP A 198 -0.20 10.40 -1.38
CA ASP A 198 -0.99 11.39 -2.12
C ASP A 198 -0.16 12.22 -3.10
N GLN A 199 1.11 12.48 -2.78
CA GLN A 199 1.98 13.35 -3.56
C GLN A 199 2.71 12.64 -4.69
N HIS A 200 2.97 11.33 -4.54
CA HIS A 200 3.85 10.60 -5.46
C HIS A 200 3.26 9.28 -5.95
N PHE A 201 2.29 8.70 -5.23
CA PHE A 201 1.73 7.39 -5.56
C PHE A 201 0.19 7.40 -5.74
N PRO A 202 -0.37 8.33 -6.55
CA PRO A 202 -1.82 8.47 -6.69
C PRO A 202 -2.48 7.19 -7.20
N ASN A 203 -3.52 6.74 -6.50
CA ASN A 203 -4.33 5.57 -6.88
C ASN A 203 -3.53 4.27 -7.12
N MET A 204 -2.38 4.10 -6.45
CA MET A 204 -1.55 2.89 -6.62
C MET A 204 -1.87 1.80 -5.61
N PHE A 205 -2.46 2.15 -4.47
CA PHE A 205 -2.93 1.20 -3.49
C PHE A 205 -4.47 1.20 -3.42
N ASP A 206 -5.00 0.02 -3.11
CA ASP A 206 -6.45 -0.19 -2.96
C ASP A 206 -6.90 0.05 -1.53
N LYS A 207 -6.25 -0.61 -0.57
CA LYS A 207 -6.57 -0.55 0.85
C LYS A 207 -5.29 -0.48 1.66
N LEU A 208 -5.32 0.26 2.76
CA LEU A 208 -4.27 0.29 3.79
C LEU A 208 -4.83 -0.34 5.06
N PHE A 209 -4.25 -1.46 5.47
CA PHE A 209 -4.66 -2.23 6.62
C PHE A 209 -3.70 -1.98 7.78
N GLN A 210 -4.19 -1.43 8.88
CA GLN A 210 -3.42 -1.29 10.11
C GLN A 210 -3.74 -2.48 11.02
N LEU A 211 -2.76 -3.34 11.25
CA LEU A 211 -2.87 -4.52 12.12
C LEU A 211 -2.18 -4.25 13.45
N ASN A 212 -2.77 -4.74 14.54
CA ASN A 212 -2.19 -4.62 15.89
C ASN A 212 -1.88 -3.17 16.28
N SER A 213 -2.66 -2.20 15.78
CA SER A 213 -2.46 -0.78 16.06
C SER A 213 -2.68 -0.50 17.55
N PRO A 214 -1.68 0.02 18.28
CA PRO A 214 -1.90 0.38 19.67
C PRO A 214 -2.74 1.66 19.74
N PRO A 215 -3.61 1.84 20.76
CA PRO A 215 -4.48 3.02 20.87
C PRO A 215 -3.74 4.36 20.79
N ILE A 216 -2.48 4.42 21.25
CA ILE A 216 -1.66 5.64 21.16
C ILE A 216 -1.37 6.09 19.72
N PHE A 217 -1.39 5.17 18.76
CA PHE A 217 -1.17 5.49 17.36
C PHE A 217 -2.36 6.23 16.73
N GLU A 218 -3.58 6.06 17.27
CA GLU A 218 -4.74 6.85 16.83
C GLU A 218 -4.46 8.35 16.95
N THR A 219 -3.71 8.78 17.96
CA THR A 219 -3.30 10.19 18.11
C THR A 219 -2.46 10.66 16.91
N VAL A 220 -1.52 9.83 16.43
CA VAL A 220 -0.72 10.15 15.24
C VAL A 220 -1.62 10.27 14.02
N VAL A 221 -2.53 9.30 13.82
CA VAL A 221 -3.47 9.31 12.69
C VAL A 221 -4.33 10.57 12.73
N GLN A 222 -4.86 10.97 13.88
CA GLN A 222 -5.68 12.17 14.04
C GLN A 222 -4.90 13.45 13.69
N VAL A 223 -3.64 13.56 14.13
CA VAL A 223 -2.78 14.71 13.84
C VAL A 223 -2.43 14.78 12.35
N MET A 224 -2.16 13.63 11.71
CA MET A 224 -1.75 13.58 10.30
C MET A 224 -2.93 13.62 9.33
N ARG A 225 -4.15 13.31 9.77
CA ARG A 225 -5.36 13.26 8.94
C ARG A 225 -5.58 14.48 8.04
N PRO A 226 -5.41 15.73 8.51
CA PRO A 226 -5.62 16.91 7.66
C PRO A 226 -4.62 17.02 6.48
N LEU A 227 -3.49 16.31 6.54
CA LEU A 227 -2.49 16.31 5.47
C LEU A 227 -2.81 15.31 4.36
N MET A 228 -3.73 14.36 4.61
CA MET A 228 -4.09 13.31 3.67
C MET A 228 -5.34 13.69 2.87
N SER A 229 -5.38 13.30 1.60
CA SER A 229 -6.56 13.41 0.75
C SER A 229 -7.69 12.51 1.25
N TYR A 230 -8.94 12.87 0.95
CA TYR A 230 -10.09 12.01 1.26
C TYR A 230 -9.95 10.61 0.67
N GLY A 231 -9.39 10.49 -0.55
CA GLY A 231 -9.18 9.20 -1.21
C GLY A 231 -8.18 8.30 -0.48
N THR A 232 -7.16 8.87 0.14
CA THR A 232 -6.22 8.10 0.97
C THR A 232 -6.82 7.76 2.33
N GLN A 233 -7.53 8.71 2.95
CA GLN A 233 -8.20 8.47 4.23
C GLN A 233 -9.27 7.38 4.16
N SER A 234 -10.08 7.36 3.11
CA SER A 234 -11.19 6.40 2.96
C SER A 234 -10.73 4.97 2.69
N LYS A 235 -9.49 4.79 2.22
CA LYS A 235 -8.85 3.49 1.97
C LYS A 235 -8.15 2.91 3.19
N SER A 236 -7.93 3.72 4.23
CA SER A 236 -7.31 3.28 5.48
C SER A 236 -8.34 2.59 6.38
N MET A 237 -8.03 1.36 6.79
CA MET A 237 -8.84 0.56 7.68
C MET A 237 -7.96 -0.02 8.79
N GLU A 238 -8.41 0.16 10.02
CA GLU A 238 -7.88 -0.59 11.15
C GLU A 238 -8.57 -1.96 11.18
N ILE A 239 -7.78 -3.01 11.29
CA ILE A 239 -8.25 -4.37 11.29
C ILE A 239 -7.76 -5.07 12.57
N GLY A 240 -8.71 -5.39 13.44
CA GLY A 240 -8.48 -6.01 14.75
C GLY A 240 -8.14 -4.98 15.84
N GLY A 241 -9.08 -4.70 16.76
CA GLY A 241 -8.84 -3.72 17.83
C GLY A 241 -10.02 -3.31 18.74
N ARG A 242 -11.28 -3.71 18.47
CA ARG A 242 -12.42 -3.42 19.37
C ARG A 242 -13.07 -4.70 19.92
N SER A 243 -12.46 -5.29 20.94
CA SER A 243 -13.11 -6.12 21.99
C SER A 243 -12.02 -6.82 22.81
N GLY A 244 -12.16 -6.83 24.14
CA GLY A 244 -11.14 -7.26 25.08
C GLY A 244 -10.75 -8.75 25.06
N HIS A 245 -9.66 -9.01 25.80
CA HIS A 245 -9.09 -10.29 26.29
C HIS A 245 -7.99 -10.97 25.45
N PRO A 246 -7.12 -11.77 26.09
CA PRO A 246 -6.37 -11.56 27.34
C PRO A 246 -4.86 -11.42 27.05
N LYS A 247 -4.10 -10.89 28.02
CA LYS A 247 -2.63 -10.88 27.98
C LYS A 247 -2.13 -12.31 27.69
N LEU A 248 -1.51 -12.53 26.53
CA LEU A 248 -0.71 -13.74 26.33
C LEU A 248 0.46 -13.69 27.31
N GLY A 249 0.52 -14.71 28.16
CA GLY A 249 1.53 -14.86 29.20
C GLY A 249 2.95 -14.87 28.64
N SER A 250 3.87 -14.38 29.46
CA SER A 250 5.31 -14.51 29.32
C SER A 250 5.71 -15.99 29.30
N GLY A 251 5.75 -16.59 28.12
CA GLY A 251 6.34 -17.90 27.87
C GLY A 251 7.66 -17.72 27.14
N SER A 252 8.76 -18.00 27.83
CA SER A 252 10.09 -18.15 27.22
C SER A 252 10.01 -19.16 26.07
N THR A 253 10.44 -18.76 24.87
CA THR A 253 10.60 -19.67 23.73
C THR A 253 12.06 -19.80 23.34
N PRO A 254 12.49 -20.98 22.85
CA PRO A 254 13.89 -21.33 22.66
C PRO A 254 14.50 -20.57 21.50
N HIS A 255 15.81 -20.37 21.55
CA HIS A 255 16.61 -19.68 20.54
C HIS A 255 16.39 -20.32 19.14
N LYS A 256 15.57 -19.68 18.31
CA LYS A 256 15.44 -19.99 16.88
C LYS A 256 16.41 -19.13 16.08
N SER A 257 16.85 -19.63 14.94
CA SER A 257 17.71 -18.86 14.03
C SER A 257 16.97 -17.58 13.56
N PRO A 258 17.68 -16.48 13.26
CA PRO A 258 17.05 -15.24 12.82
C PRO A 258 16.18 -15.42 11.55
N SER A 259 16.60 -16.29 10.62
CA SER A 259 15.87 -16.57 9.37
C SER A 259 14.54 -17.30 9.62
N ASP A 260 14.51 -18.27 10.54
CA ASP A 260 13.28 -19.01 10.87
C ASP A 260 12.26 -18.12 11.58
N THR A 261 12.76 -17.17 12.37
CA THR A 261 11.93 -16.18 13.09
C THR A 261 11.25 -15.21 12.11
N VAL A 262 11.98 -14.73 11.10
CA VAL A 262 11.45 -13.82 10.08
C VAL A 262 10.39 -14.49 9.20
N ALA A 263 10.66 -15.69 8.67
CA ALA A 263 9.69 -16.43 7.85
C ALA A 263 8.40 -16.79 8.63
N THR A 264 8.55 -17.15 9.91
CA THR A 264 7.41 -17.43 10.80
C THR A 264 6.59 -16.16 11.05
N LYS A 265 7.24 -15.01 11.27
CA LYS A 265 6.56 -13.73 11.50
C LYS A 265 5.78 -13.29 10.26
N ARG A 266 6.40 -13.34 9.07
CA ARG A 266 5.73 -13.01 7.78
C ARG A 266 4.47 -13.85 7.57
N THR A 267 4.60 -15.17 7.72
CA THR A 267 3.47 -16.11 7.62
C THR A 267 2.37 -15.74 8.61
N SER A 268 2.71 -15.32 9.84
CA SER A 268 1.74 -14.89 10.84
C SER A 268 1.02 -13.60 10.46
N ILE A 269 1.71 -12.60 9.89
CA ILE A 269 1.11 -11.33 9.46
C ILE A 269 0.09 -11.60 8.35
N ILE A 270 0.48 -12.38 7.34
CA ILE A 270 -0.38 -12.74 6.22
C ILE A 270 -1.59 -13.55 6.71
N LYS A 271 -1.38 -14.51 7.63
CA LYS A 271 -2.49 -15.28 8.24
C LYS A 271 -3.45 -14.36 9.02
N ASN A 272 -2.93 -13.45 9.85
CA ASN A 272 -3.76 -12.51 10.60
C ASN A 272 -4.58 -11.62 9.67
N TYR A 273 -3.96 -11.08 8.63
CA TYR A 273 -4.65 -10.33 7.57
C TYR A 273 -5.85 -11.10 7.00
N PHE A 274 -5.68 -12.37 6.64
CA PHE A 274 -6.77 -13.17 6.09
C PHE A 274 -7.85 -13.54 7.12
N THR A 275 -7.48 -13.76 8.39
CA THR A 275 -8.42 -14.08 9.48
C THR A 275 -9.43 -12.96 9.71
N TYR A 276 -9.00 -11.69 9.64
CA TYR A 276 -9.87 -10.56 9.93
C TYR A 276 -10.72 -10.06 8.75
N LEU A 277 -10.51 -10.61 7.55
CA LEU A 277 -11.32 -10.30 6.37
C LEU A 277 -12.47 -11.29 6.15
N VAL A 278 -12.70 -12.24 7.08
CA VAL A 278 -13.84 -13.18 7.07
C VAL A 278 -15.10 -12.51 7.62
#